data_AF-A0A7J0ERU6-F1
#
_entry.id   AF-A0A7J0ERU6-F1
#
_cell.length_a   1.000
_cell.length_b   1.000
_cell.length_c   1.000
_cell.angle_alpha   90.00
_cell.angle_beta   90.00
_cell.angle_gamma   90.00
#
_symmetry.space_group_name_H-M   'P 1'
#
loop_
_entity.id
_entity.type
_entity.pdbx_description
1 polymer ?
#
loop_
_entity_poly.entity_id
_entity_poly.type
_entity_poly.pdbx_seq_one_letter_code
_entity_poly.pdbx_strand_id
1 'polypeptide(L)'
;MAMASNGHGGEGEEEAKQIAAQLSKTLKEGERIVAPTRRPDGTLRKPIRIRAGYVPQDEVAIYQSKGALLRKEMQSVQKVPPGYDPDLDAKPKTKAAKRNERKKEKRQQAALDKGKNLDNNEPLAEDSCQETECVKSVVSQINDLAISANSAAVTPPSNSTQWSTPSDPIPDIDKKIRALKKKAYLGSKNSS
;
A
#
# COMPACT_ATOMS: atom_id res chain seq x y z
N MET A 1 -49.52 9.79 -20.27
CA MET A 1 -49.62 10.73 -19.14
C MET A 1 -48.22 10.98 -18.61
N ALA A 2 -47.70 12.20 -18.73
CA ALA A 2 -46.42 12.59 -18.13
C ALA A 2 -46.67 12.90 -16.66
N MET A 3 -46.08 12.14 -15.74
CA MET A 3 -46.13 12.43 -14.31
C MET A 3 -45.08 13.51 -14.01
N ALA A 4 -45.54 14.73 -13.76
CA ALA A 4 -44.70 15.79 -13.24
C ALA A 4 -44.22 15.40 -11.84
N SER A 5 -42.93 15.08 -11.71
CA SER A 5 -42.28 14.91 -10.41
C SER A 5 -42.13 16.29 -9.77
N ASN A 6 -43.13 16.69 -8.96
CA ASN A 6 -43.01 17.83 -8.06
C ASN A 6 -41.90 17.52 -7.03
N GLY A 7 -40.69 18.02 -7.30
CA GLY A 7 -39.56 17.92 -6.40
C GLY A 7 -39.78 18.76 -5.14
N HIS A 8 -40.34 18.16 -4.10
CA HIS A 8 -40.30 18.64 -2.71
C HIS A 8 -38.88 18.47 -2.11
N GLY A 9 -37.87 18.99 -2.82
CA GLY A 9 -36.45 18.83 -2.48
C GLY A 9 -35.96 19.77 -1.37
N GLY A 10 -36.68 20.86 -1.06
CA GLY A 10 -36.17 21.94 -0.22
C GLY A 10 -36.32 21.71 1.29
N GLU A 11 -37.50 21.29 1.75
CA GLU A 11 -37.84 21.33 3.18
C GLU A 11 -36.99 20.36 4.03
N GLY A 12 -36.78 19.14 3.54
CA GLY A 12 -35.97 18.14 4.24
C GLY A 12 -34.47 18.47 4.30
N GLU A 13 -33.96 19.27 3.36
CA GLU A 13 -32.57 19.73 3.40
C GLU A 13 -32.36 20.84 4.42
N GLU A 14 -33.32 21.75 4.55
CA GLU A 14 -33.28 22.81 5.57
C GLU A 14 -33.37 22.23 6.97
N GLU A 15 -34.27 21.26 7.19
CA GLU A 15 -34.37 20.54 8.46
C GLU A 15 -33.06 19.79 8.80
N ALA A 16 -32.47 19.08 7.82
CA ALA A 16 -31.20 18.39 8.01
C ALA A 16 -30.06 19.36 8.36
N LYS A 17 -30.01 20.53 7.71
CA LYS A 17 -29.02 21.59 8.00
C LYS A 17 -29.24 22.19 9.39
N GLN A 18 -30.48 22.43 9.80
CA GLN A 18 -30.80 22.93 11.13
C GLN A 18 -30.40 21.94 12.23
N ILE A 19 -30.72 20.65 12.06
CA ILE A 19 -30.33 19.59 13.01
C ILE A 19 -28.79 19.48 13.08
N ALA A 20 -28.10 19.48 11.95
CA ALA A 20 -26.64 19.44 11.92
C ALA A 20 -26.02 20.66 12.61
N ALA A 21 -26.56 21.86 12.38
CA ALA A 21 -26.10 23.11 13.00
C ALA A 21 -26.37 23.17 14.50
N GLN A 22 -27.47 22.58 14.99
CA GLN A 22 -27.73 22.48 16.42
C GLN A 22 -26.72 21.56 17.10
N LEU A 23 -26.41 20.41 16.49
CA LEU A 23 -25.46 19.46 17.06
C LEU A 23 -24.02 19.94 16.94
N SER A 24 -23.67 20.67 15.89
CA SER A 24 -22.32 21.22 15.73
C SER A 24 -21.94 22.21 16.83
N LYS A 25 -22.92 22.89 17.43
CA LYS A 25 -22.71 23.77 18.60
C LYS A 25 -22.29 23.01 19.86
N THR A 26 -22.58 21.72 19.93
CA THR A 26 -22.29 20.86 21.11
C THR A 26 -21.05 20.00 20.93
N LEU A 27 -20.36 20.08 19.79
CA LEU A 27 -19.17 19.30 19.51
C LEU A 27 -17.97 19.82 20.31
N LYS A 28 -17.14 18.88 20.79
CA LYS A 28 -15.83 19.20 21.34
C LYS A 28 -14.81 19.36 20.21
N GLU A 29 -13.72 20.07 20.48
CA GLU A 29 -12.64 20.29 19.51
C GLU A 29 -12.15 18.95 18.92
N GLY A 30 -12.16 18.85 17.59
CA GLY A 30 -11.73 17.68 16.85
C GLY A 30 -12.80 16.61 16.58
N GLU A 31 -13.98 16.68 17.21
CA GLU A 31 -15.13 15.82 16.84
C GLU A 31 -15.75 16.30 15.51
N ARG A 32 -16.20 15.35 14.68
CA ARG A 32 -16.87 15.65 13.39
C ARG A 32 -18.30 15.10 13.39
N ILE A 33 -19.21 15.70 12.63
CA ILE A 33 -20.57 15.20 12.44
C ILE A 33 -20.85 14.98 10.96
N VAL A 34 -21.38 13.82 10.63
CA VAL A 34 -22.02 13.55 9.33
C VAL A 34 -23.47 14.02 9.42
N ALA A 35 -23.88 14.85 8.46
CA ALA A 35 -25.22 15.43 8.41
C ALA A 35 -26.32 14.36 8.32
N PRO A 36 -27.54 14.63 8.80
CA PRO A 36 -28.71 13.79 8.57
C PRO A 36 -28.93 13.55 7.07
N THR A 37 -29.23 12.31 6.67
CA THR A 37 -29.45 11.94 5.26
C THR A 37 -30.87 11.46 5.04
N ARG A 38 -31.47 11.74 3.88
CA ARG A 38 -32.85 11.37 3.56
C ARG A 38 -32.95 9.90 3.15
N ARG A 39 -33.90 9.15 3.68
CA ARG A 39 -34.24 7.81 3.19
C ARG A 39 -35.12 7.88 1.93
N PRO A 40 -35.27 6.79 1.17
CA PRO A 40 -36.19 6.75 0.02
C PRO A 40 -37.67 7.05 0.38
N ASP A 41 -38.10 6.70 1.59
CA ASP A 41 -39.43 7.01 2.15
C ASP A 41 -39.58 8.48 2.59
N GLY A 42 -38.50 9.26 2.53
CA GLY A 42 -38.50 10.69 2.85
C GLY A 42 -38.11 11.02 4.28
N THR A 43 -38.15 10.07 5.22
CA THR A 43 -37.72 10.26 6.60
C THR A 43 -36.20 10.51 6.70
N LEU A 44 -35.76 11.41 7.59
CA LEU A 44 -34.34 11.66 7.86
C LEU A 44 -33.71 10.54 8.71
N ARG A 45 -32.48 10.17 8.37
CA ARG A 45 -31.59 9.36 9.21
C ARG A 45 -30.97 10.27 10.25
N LYS A 46 -30.74 9.73 11.44
CA LYS A 46 -30.03 10.45 12.50
C LYS A 46 -28.62 10.87 12.02
N PRO A 47 -28.13 12.04 12.45
CA PRO A 47 -26.75 12.45 12.23
C PRO A 47 -25.77 11.53 12.97
N ILE A 48 -24.57 11.38 12.43
CA ILE A 48 -23.54 10.47 12.96
C ILE A 48 -22.41 11.31 13.57
N ARG A 49 -22.05 11.03 14.83
CA ARG A 49 -20.90 11.66 15.50
C ARG A 49 -19.65 10.82 15.30
N ILE A 50 -18.56 11.48 14.90
CA ILE A 50 -17.22 10.91 14.70
C ILE A 50 -16.32 11.41 15.84
N ARG A 51 -15.62 10.49 16.50
CA ARG A 51 -14.71 10.80 17.60
C ARG A 51 -13.50 11.59 17.11
N ALA A 52 -12.94 12.45 17.97
CA ALA A 52 -11.72 13.17 17.66
C ALA A 52 -10.56 12.21 17.32
N GLY A 53 -9.85 12.51 16.24
CA GLY A 53 -8.72 11.69 15.76
C GLY A 53 -9.10 10.41 15.01
N TYR A 54 -10.39 10.12 14.78
CA TYR A 54 -10.80 8.99 13.94
C TYR A 54 -10.57 9.32 12.46
N VAL A 55 -9.81 8.49 11.77
CA VAL A 55 -9.55 8.57 10.33
C VAL A 55 -10.17 7.34 9.65
N PRO A 56 -11.08 7.52 8.68
CA PRO A 56 -11.67 6.41 7.93
C PRO A 56 -10.62 5.59 7.18
N GLN A 57 -10.87 4.29 7.03
CA GLN A 57 -9.96 3.36 6.36
C GLN A 57 -9.65 3.76 4.91
N ASP A 58 -10.57 4.45 4.23
CA ASP A 58 -10.39 4.94 2.88
C ASP A 58 -9.28 6.00 2.75
N GLU A 59 -9.04 6.78 3.82
CA GLU A 59 -7.98 7.77 3.89
C GLU A 59 -6.66 7.19 4.44
N VAL A 60 -6.72 6.02 5.08
CA VAL A 60 -5.53 5.32 5.58
C VAL A 60 -4.76 4.75 4.40
N ALA A 61 -3.54 5.26 4.19
CA ALA A 61 -2.67 4.78 3.12
C ALA A 61 -2.42 3.26 3.25
N ILE A 62 -2.98 2.50 2.31
CA ILE A 62 -2.70 1.07 2.21
C ILE A 62 -1.21 0.91 1.92
N TYR A 63 -0.52 0.10 2.73
CA TYR A 63 0.90 -0.16 2.52
C TYR A 63 1.14 -0.71 1.11
N GLN A 64 1.96 0.00 0.34
CA GLN A 64 2.44 -0.46 -0.96
C GLN A 64 3.94 -0.70 -0.86
N SER A 65 4.38 -1.93 -1.11
CA SER A 65 5.80 -2.24 -1.14
C SER A 65 6.49 -1.46 -2.26
N LYS A 66 7.78 -1.14 -2.08
CA LYS A 66 8.57 -0.43 -3.11
C LYS A 66 8.49 -1.11 -4.47
N GLY A 67 8.46 -2.44 -4.50
CA GLY A 67 8.29 -3.22 -5.73
C GLY A 67 6.88 -3.15 -6.34
N ALA A 68 5.83 -3.02 -5.52
CA ALA A 68 4.47 -2.80 -6.01
C ALA A 68 4.33 -1.41 -6.65
N LEU A 69 4.93 -0.38 -6.04
CA LEU A 69 5.00 0.96 -6.61
C LEU A 69 5.75 0.96 -7.94
N LEU A 70 6.94 0.34 -7.99
CA LEU A 70 7.71 0.22 -9.23
C LEU A 70 6.94 -0.53 -10.32
N ARG A 71 6.24 -1.64 -9.98
CA ARG A 71 5.40 -2.36 -10.95
C ARG A 71 4.25 -1.50 -11.47
N LYS A 72 3.58 -0.73 -10.60
CA LYS A 72 2.53 0.21 -11.00
C LYS A 72 3.08 1.32 -11.90
N GLU A 73 4.25 1.85 -11.57
CA GLU A 73 4.95 2.85 -12.40
C GLU A 73 5.30 2.26 -13.76
N MET A 74 5.94 1.09 -13.81
CA MET A 74 6.25 0.39 -15.06
C MET A 74 4.99 0.06 -15.86
N GLN A 75 3.90 -0.37 -15.22
CA GLN A 75 2.62 -0.60 -15.89
C GLN A 75 2.00 0.69 -16.42
N SER A 76 2.14 1.80 -15.71
CA SER A 76 1.66 3.11 -16.19
C SER A 76 2.49 3.65 -17.36
N VAL A 77 3.81 3.41 -17.36
CA VAL A 77 4.72 3.80 -18.44
C VAL A 77 4.61 2.85 -19.63
N GLN A 78 4.41 1.56 -19.37
CA GLN A 78 4.19 0.52 -20.40
C GLN A 78 2.72 0.47 -20.86
N LYS A 79 1.83 1.30 -20.32
CA LYS A 79 0.52 1.58 -20.91
C LYS A 79 0.74 2.50 -22.11
N VAL A 80 1.30 1.88 -23.12
CA VAL A 80 1.35 2.30 -24.50
C VAL A 80 0.02 2.96 -24.89
N PRO A 81 0.02 4.13 -25.54
CA PRO A 81 -1.20 4.76 -26.03
C PRO A 81 -2.03 3.75 -26.84
N PRO A 82 -3.36 3.72 -26.68
CA PRO A 82 -4.22 2.86 -27.49
C PRO A 82 -3.89 3.05 -28.99
N GLY A 83 -3.35 2.02 -29.63
CA GLY A 83 -2.91 2.05 -31.04
C GLY A 83 -1.40 2.01 -31.32
N TYR A 84 -0.52 1.90 -30.31
CA TYR A 84 0.90 1.68 -30.57
C TYR A 84 1.26 0.19 -30.62
N ASP A 85 1.75 -0.24 -31.79
CA ASP A 85 2.26 -1.57 -32.08
C ASP A 85 3.80 -1.57 -31.87
N PRO A 86 4.34 -2.25 -30.84
CA PRO A 86 5.78 -2.30 -30.59
C PRO A 86 6.58 -3.11 -31.62
N ASP A 87 5.91 -3.74 -32.59
CA ASP A 87 6.52 -4.67 -33.54
C ASP A 87 7.40 -4.00 -34.62
N LEU A 88 7.40 -2.67 -34.73
CA LEU A 88 8.12 -1.99 -35.81
C LEU A 88 9.60 -1.69 -35.49
N ASP A 89 10.05 -1.87 -34.25
CA ASP A 89 11.45 -1.65 -33.83
C ASP A 89 12.28 -2.94 -33.76
N ALA A 90 11.87 -3.99 -34.49
CA ALA A 90 12.65 -5.21 -34.63
C ALA A 90 13.88 -5.00 -35.53
N LYS A 91 14.93 -4.35 -34.98
CA LYS A 91 16.28 -4.42 -35.59
C LYS A 91 16.67 -5.91 -35.76
N PRO A 92 17.31 -6.29 -36.87
CA PRO A 92 17.63 -7.69 -37.16
C PRO A 92 18.49 -8.29 -36.05
N LYS A 93 17.87 -9.14 -35.23
CA LYS A 93 18.53 -9.86 -34.13
C LYS A 93 19.65 -10.73 -34.67
N THR A 94 20.87 -10.53 -34.18
CA THR A 94 22.02 -11.40 -34.47
C THR A 94 21.71 -12.85 -34.07
N LYS A 95 22.29 -13.85 -34.77
CA LYS A 95 22.04 -15.29 -34.54
C LYS A 95 22.19 -15.73 -33.06
N ALA A 96 23.03 -15.04 -32.29
CA ALA A 96 23.22 -15.27 -30.86
C ALA A 96 22.00 -14.86 -30.01
N ALA A 97 21.30 -13.77 -30.36
CA ALA A 97 20.12 -13.31 -29.65
C ALA A 97 18.96 -14.32 -29.78
N LYS A 98 18.77 -14.92 -30.96
CA LYS A 98 17.76 -15.97 -31.20
C LYS A 98 17.97 -17.23 -30.35
N ARG A 99 19.21 -17.60 -30.04
CA ARG A 99 19.52 -18.76 -29.17
C ARG A 99 19.25 -18.45 -27.68
N ASN A 100 19.53 -17.22 -27.24
CA ASN A 100 19.28 -16.80 -25.86
C ASN A 100 17.79 -16.60 -25.57
N GLU A 101 17.04 -16.11 -26.56
CA GLU A 101 15.58 -15.97 -26.49
C GLU A 101 14.90 -17.34 -26.34
N ARG A 102 15.28 -18.34 -27.15
CA ARG A 102 14.79 -19.73 -27.02
C ARG A 102 15.09 -20.36 -25.66
N LYS A 103 16.24 -20.06 -25.06
CA LYS A 103 16.59 -20.55 -23.70
C LYS A 103 15.75 -19.84 -22.62
N LYS A 104 15.47 -18.54 -22.79
CA LYS A 104 14.65 -17.75 -21.88
C LYS A 104 13.17 -18.14 -21.96
N GLU A 105 12.64 -18.39 -23.15
CA GLU A 105 11.28 -18.91 -23.36
C GLU A 105 11.09 -20.29 -22.75
N LYS A 106 12.01 -21.24 -22.97
CA LYS A 106 11.91 -22.58 -22.35
C LYS A 106 11.89 -22.51 -20.82
N ARG A 107 12.60 -21.55 -20.22
CA ARG A 107 12.59 -21.33 -18.76
C ARG A 107 11.29 -20.68 -18.28
N GLN A 108 10.72 -19.75 -19.06
CA GLN A 108 9.44 -19.11 -18.74
C GLN A 108 8.26 -20.09 -18.87
N GLN A 109 8.24 -20.91 -19.92
CA GLN A 109 7.23 -21.95 -20.10
C GLN A 109 7.24 -22.96 -18.94
N ALA A 110 8.43 -23.43 -18.55
CA ALA A 110 8.58 -24.31 -17.39
C ALA A 110 8.21 -23.66 -16.05
N ALA A 111 8.22 -22.33 -15.93
CA ALA A 111 7.76 -21.62 -14.74
C ALA A 111 6.23 -21.44 -14.73
N LEU A 112 5.61 -21.21 -15.90
CA LEU A 112 4.16 -21.14 -16.05
C LEU A 112 3.49 -22.50 -15.87
N ASP A 113 4.07 -23.57 -16.38
CA ASP A 113 3.50 -24.93 -16.22
C ASP A 113 3.61 -25.44 -14.77
N LYS A 114 4.60 -24.96 -14.00
CA LYS A 114 4.67 -25.19 -12.54
C LYS A 114 3.68 -24.37 -11.72
N GLY A 115 3.13 -23.29 -12.29
CA GLY A 115 2.10 -22.46 -11.67
C GLY A 115 0.67 -22.89 -11.97
N LYS A 116 0.45 -23.74 -12.99
CA LYS A 116 -0.88 -24.21 -13.42
C LYS A 116 -1.37 -25.49 -12.72
N ASN A 117 -0.67 -25.99 -11.71
CA ASN A 117 -1.11 -27.16 -10.92
C ASN A 117 -2.00 -26.79 -9.71
N LEU A 118 -2.54 -25.57 -9.67
CA LEU A 118 -3.48 -25.11 -8.64
C LEU A 118 -4.61 -24.32 -9.27
N ASP A 119 -5.33 -24.90 -10.25
CA ASP A 119 -6.75 -24.58 -10.42
C ASP A 119 -7.45 -25.58 -11.34
N ASN A 120 -8.31 -26.40 -10.74
CA ASN A 120 -9.48 -26.98 -11.39
C ASN A 120 -10.42 -27.37 -10.24
N ASN A 121 -11.30 -26.46 -9.84
CA ASN A 121 -12.75 -26.66 -9.74
C ASN A 121 -13.37 -25.49 -8.96
N GLU A 122 -13.98 -24.55 -9.67
CA GLU A 122 -15.25 -23.95 -9.26
C GLU A 122 -16.33 -24.74 -10.01
N PRO A 123 -17.36 -25.26 -9.33
CA PRO A 123 -18.55 -24.42 -9.16
C PRO A 123 -19.25 -24.57 -7.78
N LEU A 124 -19.77 -23.43 -7.29
CA LEU A 124 -21.10 -23.30 -6.67
C LEU A 124 -21.32 -23.94 -5.27
N ALA A 125 -21.43 -23.04 -4.28
CA ALA A 125 -22.29 -23.08 -3.09
C ALA A 125 -21.96 -24.04 -1.92
N GLU A 126 -21.99 -23.43 -0.73
CA GLU A 126 -22.24 -23.97 0.62
C GLU A 126 -21.07 -24.57 1.43
N ASP A 127 -20.75 -23.86 2.52
CA ASP A 127 -20.39 -24.33 3.86
C ASP A 127 -19.53 -25.61 4.01
N SER A 128 -18.29 -25.45 4.52
CA SER A 128 -17.78 -26.18 5.70
C SER A 128 -16.24 -26.13 5.81
N CYS A 129 -15.77 -25.35 6.79
CA CYS A 129 -14.76 -25.72 7.80
C CYS A 129 -13.49 -26.51 7.39
N GLN A 130 -12.47 -25.83 6.88
CA GLN A 130 -11.05 -26.27 6.95
C GLN A 130 -10.10 -25.17 7.49
N GLU A 131 -10.63 -24.03 7.93
CA GLU A 131 -9.84 -22.89 8.44
C GLU A 131 -9.50 -23.01 9.93
N THR A 132 -10.15 -23.95 10.64
CA THR A 132 -10.08 -24.03 12.10
C THR A 132 -8.74 -24.55 12.62
N GLU A 133 -8.03 -25.40 11.87
CA GLU A 133 -6.76 -25.98 12.36
C GLU A 133 -5.60 -24.98 12.31
N CYS A 134 -5.55 -24.12 11.29
CA CYS A 134 -4.55 -23.05 11.18
C CYS A 134 -4.71 -22.03 12.31
N VAL A 135 -5.95 -21.60 12.57
CA VAL A 135 -6.24 -20.61 13.61
C VAL A 135 -6.03 -21.19 15.01
N LYS A 136 -6.39 -22.46 15.25
CA LYS A 136 -6.10 -23.16 16.52
C LYS A 136 -4.60 -23.26 16.79
N SER A 137 -3.80 -23.62 15.77
CA SER A 137 -2.34 -23.71 15.90
C SER A 137 -1.72 -22.36 16.28
N VAL A 138 -2.18 -21.26 15.67
CA VAL A 138 -1.69 -19.92 15.96
C VAL A 138 -2.07 -19.48 17.38
N VAL A 139 -3.29 -19.76 17.84
CA VAL A 139 -3.74 -19.42 19.20
C VAL A 139 -2.97 -20.20 20.28
N SER A 140 -2.73 -21.50 20.07
CA SER A 140 -1.89 -22.29 20.98
C SER A 140 -0.48 -21.74 21.06
N GLN A 141 0.11 -21.38 19.91
CA GLN A 141 1.47 -20.85 19.86
C GLN A 141 1.63 -19.49 20.56
N ILE A 142 0.57 -18.68 20.63
CA ILE A 142 0.59 -17.40 21.36
C ILE A 142 0.48 -17.62 22.87
N ASN A 143 -0.30 -18.60 23.33
CA ASN A 143 -0.45 -18.91 24.76
C ASN A 143 0.81 -19.49 25.40
N ASP A 144 1.64 -20.18 24.60
CA ASP A 144 2.92 -20.75 25.06
C ASP A 144 4.04 -19.70 25.24
N LEU A 145 3.81 -18.45 24.82
CA LEU A 145 4.77 -17.35 25.02
C LEU A 145 4.66 -16.79 26.45
N ALA A 146 5.16 -17.55 27.43
CA ALA A 146 5.34 -17.07 28.79
C ALA A 146 6.58 -16.16 28.89
N ILE A 147 6.38 -14.88 29.21
CA ILE A 147 7.47 -13.95 29.51
C ILE A 147 8.02 -14.32 30.90
N SER A 148 9.09 -15.11 30.92
CA SER A 148 9.86 -15.39 32.14
C SER A 148 10.39 -14.08 32.71
N ALA A 149 9.80 -13.64 33.83
CA ALA A 149 10.21 -12.47 34.57
C ALA A 149 11.49 -12.75 35.37
N ASN A 150 12.61 -12.91 34.66
CA ASN A 150 13.92 -12.72 35.26
C ASN A 150 14.20 -11.22 35.28
N SER A 151 13.89 -10.58 36.42
CA SER A 151 14.33 -9.23 36.74
C SER A 151 15.85 -9.22 36.99
N ALA A 152 16.63 -9.27 35.92
CA ALA A 152 18.02 -8.83 35.93
C ALA A 152 18.10 -7.65 34.95
N ALA A 153 18.43 -6.48 35.49
CA ALA A 153 18.54 -5.24 34.76
C ALA A 153 19.43 -5.41 33.51
N VAL A 154 18.81 -5.47 32.34
CA VAL A 154 19.49 -5.36 31.04
C VAL A 154 18.82 -4.21 30.31
N THR A 155 19.62 -3.17 30.11
CA THR A 155 19.31 -1.98 29.34
C THR A 155 18.86 -2.36 27.91
N PRO A 156 17.85 -1.69 27.33
CA PRO A 156 17.48 -1.91 25.95
C PRO A 156 18.55 -1.31 25.01
N PRO A 157 18.96 -1.99 23.92
CA PRO A 157 19.70 -1.33 22.86
C PRO A 157 18.75 -0.38 22.11
N SER A 158 18.75 0.87 22.53
CA SER A 158 18.19 2.00 21.80
C SER A 158 18.99 2.22 20.51
N ASN A 159 18.48 1.72 19.39
CA ASN A 159 18.94 2.14 18.07
C ASN A 159 17.85 3.00 17.41
N SER A 160 17.66 4.21 17.94
CA SER A 160 17.09 5.33 17.21
C SER A 160 17.89 6.59 17.53
N THR A 161 18.79 6.91 16.59
CA THR A 161 19.36 8.22 16.26
C THR A 161 19.05 9.36 17.23
N GLN A 162 20.07 9.83 17.98
CA GLN A 162 20.54 11.23 17.98
C GLN A 162 21.98 11.34 18.53
N TRP A 163 22.83 11.93 17.71
CA TRP A 163 23.88 12.92 18.03
C TRP A 163 24.53 12.93 19.44
N SER A 164 25.85 12.65 19.49
CA SER A 164 26.94 13.43 20.13
C SER A 164 28.03 12.63 20.92
N THR A 165 29.10 12.26 20.19
CA THR A 165 30.56 12.20 20.57
C THR A 165 31.09 11.23 21.65
N PRO A 166 32.41 10.92 21.70
CA PRO A 166 33.36 10.60 20.64
C PRO A 166 34.21 9.35 21.00
N SER A 167 34.01 8.22 20.35
CA SER A 167 35.00 7.14 20.38
C SER A 167 34.81 6.26 19.16
N ASP A 168 35.92 5.85 18.58
CA ASP A 168 36.08 5.16 17.30
C ASP A 168 36.01 6.01 16.02
N PRO A 169 37.02 5.87 15.14
CA PRO A 169 37.29 6.81 14.08
C PRO A 169 36.25 6.65 12.97
N ILE A 170 35.21 7.48 13.04
CA ILE A 170 34.51 7.97 11.86
C ILE A 170 35.61 8.27 10.83
N PRO A 171 35.60 7.69 9.61
CA PRO A 171 36.60 8.01 8.60
C PRO A 171 36.61 9.52 8.45
N ASP A 172 37.72 10.10 8.93
CA ASP A 172 37.95 11.53 8.99
C ASP A 172 37.45 12.14 7.69
N ILE A 173 36.59 13.15 7.81
CA ILE A 173 35.94 13.78 6.66
C ILE A 173 37.01 14.19 5.64
N ASP A 174 38.21 14.55 6.11
CA ASP A 174 39.39 14.84 5.29
C ASP A 174 39.91 13.63 4.50
N LYS A 175 39.86 12.41 5.06
CA LYS A 175 40.19 11.17 4.33
C LYS A 175 39.19 10.92 3.21
N LYS A 176 37.89 11.16 3.44
CA LYS A 176 36.84 11.04 2.40
C LYS A 176 37.03 12.09 1.30
N ILE A 177 37.32 13.34 1.67
CA ILE A 177 37.61 14.44 0.72
C ILE A 177 38.83 14.07 -0.13
N ARG A 178 39.92 13.58 0.49
CA ARG A 178 41.14 13.20 -0.22
C ARG A 178 40.92 12.04 -1.18
N ALA A 179 40.16 11.02 -0.77
CA ALA A 179 39.83 9.88 -1.63
C ALA A 179 39.02 10.32 -2.86
N LEU A 180 38.02 11.19 -2.67
CA LEU A 180 37.19 11.70 -3.76
C LEU A 180 38.00 12.57 -4.74
N LYS A 181 38.86 13.46 -4.21
CA LYS A 181 39.77 14.28 -5.03
C LYS A 181 40.74 13.43 -5.85
N LYS A 182 41.33 12.39 -5.24
CA LYS A 182 42.20 11.43 -5.95
C LYS A 182 41.45 10.69 -7.06
N LYS A 183 40.22 10.24 -6.78
CA LYS A 183 39.39 9.52 -7.75
C LYS A 183 39.07 10.39 -8.98
N ALA A 184 38.72 11.65 -8.78
CA ALA A 184 38.47 12.60 -9.87
C ALA A 184 39.74 12.88 -10.69
N TYR A 185 40.89 13.07 -10.03
CA TYR A 185 42.16 13.34 -10.71
C TYR A 185 42.64 12.17 -11.57
N LEU A 186 42.54 10.93 -11.07
CA LEU A 186 42.90 9.73 -11.84
C LEU A 186 41.90 9.46 -12.95
N GLY A 187 40.60 9.68 -12.71
CA GLY A 187 39.57 9.55 -13.74
C GLY A 187 39.82 10.47 -14.94
N SER A 188 40.33 11.68 -14.68
CA SER A 188 40.70 12.64 -15.73
C SER A 188 41.99 12.25 -16.48
N LYS A 189 42.98 11.65 -15.82
CA LYS A 189 44.22 11.20 -16.48
C LYS A 189 44.08 9.94 -17.32
N ASN A 190 43.09 9.10 -17.01
CA ASN A 190 42.82 7.86 -17.75
C ASN A 190 41.85 8.08 -18.93
N SER A 191 41.41 9.33 -19.16
CA SER A 191 40.50 9.74 -20.25
C SER A 191 41.18 10.58 -21.33
N SER A 192 42.51 10.60 -21.37
CA SER A 192 43.34 11.13 -22.47
C SER A 192 44.20 10.02 -23.03
#